data_AF-A0A936N2K9-F1
#
_entry.id   AF-A0A936N2K9-F1
#
_cell.length_a   1.000
_cell.length_b   1.000
_cell.length_c   1.000
_cell.angle_alpha   90.00
_cell.angle_beta   90.00
_cell.angle_gamma   90.00
#
_symmetry.space_group_name_H-M   'P 1'
#
loop_
_entity.id
_entity.type
_entity.pdbx_description
1 polymer ?
#
loop_
_entity_poly.entity_id
_entity_poly.type
_entity_poly.pdbx_seq_one_letter_code
_entity_poly.pdbx_strand_id
1 'polypeptide(L)'
;MNIDAIEKKLGEINDSNYSSILRLIIDAVRDYPLEGLNDTEEYFYEVGKMIQTEQIDRDSLRNYIEKNNDVSENSIWIESSLNSLLDAFHLMDLYKINFNQVLTQIEKLKKPS
;
A
#
# COMPACT_ATOMS: atom_id res chain seq x y z
N MET A 1 4.68 1.59 9.83
CA MET A 1 6.08 2.07 9.76
C MET A 1 6.18 3.28 8.83
N ASN A 2 7.02 4.27 9.17
CA ASN A 2 7.27 5.45 8.33
C ASN A 2 7.85 5.08 6.94
N ILE A 3 7.20 5.52 5.87
CA ILE A 3 7.52 5.18 4.48
C ILE A 3 8.90 5.68 4.03
N ASP A 4 9.41 6.80 4.56
CA ASP A 4 10.73 7.31 4.19
C ASP A 4 11.84 6.40 4.73
N ALA A 5 11.59 5.75 5.87
CA ALA A 5 12.50 4.75 6.42
C ALA A 5 12.47 3.45 5.60
N ILE A 6 11.30 3.05 5.08
CA ILE A 6 11.16 1.90 4.18
C ILE A 6 11.91 2.19 2.87
N GLU A 7 11.69 3.37 2.28
CA GLU A 7 12.27 3.76 1.00
C GLU A 7 13.80 3.76 1.04
N LYS A 8 14.41 4.30 2.10
CA LYS A 8 15.88 4.30 2.26
C LYS A 8 16.46 2.89 2.28
N LYS A 9 15.75 1.93 2.88
CA LYS A 9 16.19 0.54 3.00
C LYS A 9 15.85 -0.31 1.77
N LEU A 10 14.98 0.16 0.86
CA LEU A 10 14.65 -0.58 -0.37
C LEU A 10 15.88 -0.88 -1.24
N GLY A 11 16.86 0.03 -1.26
CA GLY A 11 18.11 -0.17 -1.99
C GLY A 11 18.97 -1.33 -1.45
N GLU A 12 18.69 -1.81 -0.24
CA GLU A 12 19.40 -2.89 0.44
C GLU A 12 18.69 -4.25 0.29
N ILE A 13 17.47 -4.26 -0.25
CA ILE A 13 16.68 -5.48 -0.45
C ILE A 13 17.12 -6.18 -1.75
N ASN A 14 17.80 -7.30 -1.60
CA ASN A 14 18.25 -8.13 -2.74
C ASN A 14 17.11 -8.85 -3.49
N ASP A 15 15.88 -8.85 -2.95
CA ASP A 15 14.71 -9.43 -3.61
C ASP A 15 13.96 -8.36 -4.41
N SER A 16 14.11 -8.42 -5.74
CA SER A 16 13.47 -7.46 -6.65
C SER A 16 11.94 -7.47 -6.56
N ASN A 17 11.32 -8.60 -6.24
CA ASN A 17 9.86 -8.73 -6.22
C ASN A 17 9.27 -8.00 -5.01
N TYR A 18 9.86 -8.19 -3.82
CA TYR A 18 9.45 -7.41 -2.64
C TYR A 18 9.73 -5.92 -2.82
N SER A 19 10.87 -5.57 -3.42
CA SER A 19 11.19 -4.16 -3.70
C SER A 19 10.15 -3.49 -4.60
N SER A 20 9.67 -4.17 -5.65
CA SER A 20 8.60 -3.66 -6.51
C SER A 20 7.28 -3.50 -5.76
N ILE A 21 6.87 -4.49 -4.95
CA ILE A 21 5.64 -4.43 -4.15
C ILE A 21 5.71 -3.27 -3.15
N LEU A 22 6.82 -3.14 -2.43
CA LEU A 22 6.99 -2.11 -1.41
C LEU A 22 7.02 -0.69 -1.99
N ARG A 23 7.56 -0.50 -3.21
CA ARG A 23 7.49 0.79 -3.92
C ARG A 23 6.05 1.21 -4.16
N LEU A 24 5.23 0.31 -4.70
CA LEU A 24 3.82 0.57 -4.94
C LEU A 24 3.05 0.90 -3.65
N ILE A 25 3.39 0.25 -2.53
CA ILE A 25 2.81 0.57 -1.22
C ILE A 25 3.26 1.95 -0.73
N ILE A 26 4.52 2.33 -0.94
CA ILE A 26 5.01 3.68 -0.60
C ILE A 26 4.28 4.73 -1.44
N ASP A 27 4.17 4.51 -2.74
CA ASP A 27 3.46 5.40 -3.66
C ASP A 27 1.99 5.53 -3.21
N ALA A 28 1.35 4.42 -2.86
CA ALA A 28 0.00 4.40 -2.34
C ALA A 28 -0.17 5.25 -1.07
N VAL A 29 0.77 5.18 -0.13
CA VAL A 29 0.72 5.98 1.11
C VAL A 29 0.95 7.47 0.81
N ARG A 30 1.89 7.80 -0.10
CA ARG A 30 2.22 9.19 -0.47
C ARG A 30 1.08 9.92 -1.17
N ASP A 31 0.37 9.20 -2.04
CA ASP A 31 -0.71 9.76 -2.82
C ASP A 31 -2.01 9.91 -2.01
N TYR A 32 -2.12 9.26 -0.85
CA TYR A 32 -3.33 9.34 -0.04
C TYR A 32 -3.47 10.74 0.59
N PRO A 33 -4.58 11.48 0.35
CA PRO A 33 -4.70 12.89 0.71
C PRO A 33 -5.05 13.09 2.19
N LEU A 34 -4.23 12.55 3.09
CA LEU A 34 -4.31 12.76 4.53
C LEU A 34 -3.03 13.45 4.99
N GLU A 35 -3.17 14.67 5.52
CA GLU A 35 -2.03 15.46 5.96
C GLU A 35 -1.23 14.73 7.06
N GLY A 36 0.07 14.60 6.84
CA GLY A 36 0.98 13.95 7.79
C GLY A 36 0.97 12.42 7.73
N LEU A 37 0.16 11.80 6.86
CA LEU A 37 0.17 10.36 6.69
C LEU A 37 1.48 9.91 6.04
N ASN A 38 2.30 9.21 6.83
CA ASN A 38 3.54 8.60 6.36
C ASN A 38 3.72 7.18 6.91
N ASP A 39 2.73 6.64 7.61
CA ASP A 39 2.82 5.33 8.23
C ASP A 39 1.96 4.31 7.47
N THR A 40 2.57 3.17 7.12
CA THR A 40 1.87 2.08 6.40
C THR A 40 0.72 1.47 7.19
N GLU A 41 0.81 1.38 8.53
CA GLU A 41 -0.23 0.81 9.38
C GLU A 41 -1.44 1.75 9.43
N GLU A 42 -1.21 3.06 9.59
CA GLU A 42 -2.25 4.09 9.56
C GLU A 42 -2.92 4.15 8.19
N TYR A 43 -2.14 4.05 7.11
CA TYR A 43 -2.67 3.98 5.75
C TYR A 43 -3.60 2.78 5.56
N PHE A 44 -3.18 1.56 5.92
CA PHE A 44 -4.03 0.38 5.80
C PHE A 44 -5.28 0.48 6.68
N TYR A 45 -5.19 1.11 7.85
CA TYR A 45 -6.35 1.36 8.70
C TYR A 45 -7.36 2.29 8.04
N GLU A 46 -6.92 3.41 7.45
CA GLU A 46 -7.80 4.37 6.78
C GLU A 46 -8.43 3.78 5.50
N VAL A 47 -7.66 3.03 4.70
CA VAL A 47 -8.20 2.30 3.54
C VAL A 47 -9.22 1.24 3.98
N GLY A 48 -8.93 0.49 5.05
CA GLY A 48 -9.85 -0.50 5.60
C GLY A 48 -11.19 0.11 6.03
N LYS A 49 -11.15 1.28 6.69
CA LYS A 49 -12.36 2.06 7.03
C LYS A 49 -13.11 2.51 5.79
N MET A 50 -12.41 3.00 4.79
CA MET A 50 -12.99 3.49 3.53
C MET A 50 -13.76 2.39 2.80
N ILE A 51 -13.16 1.21 2.67
CA ILE A 51 -13.77 0.09 1.94
C ILE A 51 -14.60 -0.84 2.85
N GLN A 52 -14.74 -0.49 4.14
CA GLN A 52 -15.53 -1.19 5.16
C GLN A 52 -15.10 -2.65 5.38
N THR A 53 -13.79 -2.88 5.48
CA THR A 53 -13.22 -4.21 5.79
C THR A 53 -12.14 -4.11 6.87
N GLU A 54 -12.03 -5.15 7.69
CA GLU A 54 -10.91 -5.32 8.64
C GLU A 54 -9.65 -5.85 7.95
N GLN A 55 -9.81 -6.58 6.84
CA GLN A 55 -8.71 -7.13 6.06
C GLN A 55 -8.86 -6.70 4.60
N ILE A 56 -7.90 -5.91 4.13
CA ILE A 56 -7.87 -5.47 2.74
C ILE A 56 -7.36 -6.64 1.89
N ASP A 57 -8.16 -7.02 0.90
CA ASP A 57 -7.74 -7.94 -0.14
C ASP A 57 -7.94 -7.31 -1.53
N ARG A 58 -7.40 -7.97 -2.55
CA ARG A 58 -7.47 -7.48 -3.93
C ARG A 58 -8.91 -7.29 -4.40
N ASP A 59 -9.79 -8.23 -4.08
CA ASP A 59 -11.15 -8.27 -4.62
C ASP A 59 -12.02 -7.17 -3.99
N SER A 60 -11.93 -6.98 -2.68
CA SER A 60 -12.59 -5.90 -1.95
C SER A 60 -12.12 -4.52 -2.42
N LEU A 61 -10.81 -4.33 -2.59
CA LEU A 61 -10.23 -3.08 -3.09
C LEU A 61 -10.67 -2.77 -4.53
N ARG A 62 -10.55 -3.74 -5.45
CA ARG A 62 -11.00 -3.57 -6.84
C ARG A 62 -12.49 -3.24 -6.92
N ASN A 63 -13.32 -3.98 -6.19
CA ASN A 63 -14.76 -3.76 -6.17
C ASN A 63 -15.12 -2.36 -5.65
N TYR A 64 -14.35 -1.82 -4.70
CA TYR A 64 -14.55 -0.47 -4.21
C TYR A 64 -14.21 0.57 -5.27
N ILE A 65 -13.04 0.46 -5.91
CA ILE A 65 -12.59 1.40 -6.97
C ILE A 65 -13.61 1.42 -8.11
N GLU A 66 -14.00 0.26 -8.64
CA GLU A 66 -14.94 0.15 -9.76
C GLU A 66 -16.32 0.77 -9.47
N LYS A 67 -16.74 0.78 -8.20
CA LYS A 67 -18.03 1.34 -7.77
C LYS A 67 -17.99 2.83 -7.45
N ASN A 68 -16.83 3.40 -7.15
CA ASN A 68 -16.67 4.75 -6.61
C ASN A 68 -15.83 5.66 -7.51
N ASN A 69 -16.05 5.61 -8.84
CA ASN A 69 -15.44 6.51 -9.82
C ASN A 69 -16.09 7.91 -9.80
N ASP A 70 -16.01 8.61 -8.67
CA ASP A 70 -16.47 10.01 -8.57
C ASP A 70 -15.34 10.99 -8.96
N VAL A 71 -15.68 12.11 -9.61
CA VAL A 71 -14.72 13.01 -10.29
C VAL A 71 -14.56 14.32 -9.52
N SER A 72 -13.84 14.25 -8.40
CA SER A 72 -13.40 15.39 -7.60
C SER A 72 -11.86 15.41 -7.51
N GLU A 73 -11.24 16.56 -7.24
CA GLU A 73 -9.77 16.64 -7.16
C GLU A 73 -9.20 15.76 -6.04
N ASN A 74 -9.87 15.70 -4.88
CA ASN A 74 -9.50 14.78 -3.80
C ASN A 74 -9.70 13.31 -4.19
N SER A 75 -10.68 12.99 -5.03
CA SER A 75 -10.87 11.61 -5.47
C SER A 75 -9.81 11.17 -6.48
N ILE A 76 -9.14 12.09 -7.21
CA ILE A 76 -8.00 11.74 -8.07
C ILE A 76 -6.83 11.18 -7.24
N TRP A 77 -6.49 11.84 -6.13
CA TRP A 77 -5.41 11.40 -5.24
C TRP A 77 -5.75 10.08 -4.53
N ILE A 78 -7.00 9.96 -4.05
CA ILE A 78 -7.49 8.68 -3.49
C ILE A 78 -7.43 7.59 -4.55
N GLU A 79 -7.89 7.83 -5.78
CA GLU A 79 -7.87 6.86 -6.86
C GLU A 79 -6.43 6.44 -7.21
N SER A 80 -5.49 7.39 -7.32
CA SER A 80 -4.06 7.09 -7.54
C SER A 80 -3.49 6.20 -6.43
N SER A 81 -3.79 6.55 -5.17
CA SER A 81 -3.38 5.78 -4.00
C SER A 81 -3.93 4.35 -4.04
N LEU A 82 -5.24 4.19 -4.24
CA LEU A 82 -5.88 2.88 -4.24
C LEU A 82 -5.46 2.02 -5.43
N ASN A 83 -5.24 2.62 -6.61
CA ASN A 83 -4.72 1.90 -7.77
C ASN A 83 -3.29 1.41 -7.55
N SER A 84 -2.42 2.24 -6.93
CA SER A 84 -1.07 1.80 -6.55
C SER A 84 -1.10 0.61 -5.59
N LEU A 85 -2.01 0.63 -4.60
CA LEU A 85 -2.22 -0.50 -3.71
C LEU A 85 -2.77 -1.73 -4.45
N LEU A 86 -3.69 -1.54 -5.40
CA LEU A 86 -4.24 -2.62 -6.22
C LEU A 86 -3.16 -3.28 -7.09
N ASP A 87 -2.26 -2.48 -7.67
CA ASP A 87 -1.10 -2.96 -8.42
C ASP A 87 -0.14 -3.75 -7.52
N ALA A 88 0.05 -3.32 -6.26
CA ALA A 88 0.80 -4.08 -5.27
C ALA A 88 0.15 -5.45 -5.02
N PHE A 89 -1.18 -5.52 -4.88
CA PHE A 89 -1.93 -6.78 -4.79
C PHE A 89 -1.79 -7.64 -6.04
N HIS A 90 -1.77 -7.04 -7.22
CA HIS A 90 -1.54 -7.78 -8.45
C HIS A 90 -0.15 -8.42 -8.50
N LEU A 91 0.90 -7.69 -8.10
CA LEU A 91 2.26 -8.24 -8.02
C LEU A 91 2.38 -9.33 -6.94
N MET A 92 1.70 -9.17 -5.81
CA MET A 92 1.61 -10.20 -4.77
C MET A 92 1.03 -11.51 -5.33
N ASP A 93 -0.07 -11.44 -6.08
CA ASP A 93 -0.69 -12.61 -6.74
C ASP A 93 0.24 -13.25 -7.79
N LEU A 94 0.95 -12.43 -8.56
CA LEU A 94 1.88 -12.87 -9.60
C LEU A 94 3.07 -13.62 -8.99
N TYR A 95 3.66 -13.07 -7.93
CA TYR A 95 4.85 -13.62 -7.28
C TYR A 95 4.54 -14.63 -6.16
N LYS A 96 3.25 -14.93 -5.92
CA LYS A 96 2.79 -15.83 -4.84
C LYS A 96 3.27 -15.38 -3.46
N ILE A 97 3.30 -14.06 -3.25
CA ILE A 97 3.61 -13.41 -1.98
C ILE A 97 2.28 -13.02 -1.35
N ASN A 98 1.97 -13.53 -0.16
CA ASN A 98 0.77 -13.12 0.55
C ASN A 98 0.99 -11.82 1.34
N PHE A 99 -0.11 -11.15 1.68
CA PHE A 99 -0.07 -9.86 2.37
C PHE A 99 0.67 -9.91 3.71
N ASN A 100 0.51 -10.98 4.49
CA ASN A 100 1.21 -11.16 5.76
C ASN A 100 2.74 -11.23 5.60
N GLN A 101 3.23 -11.79 4.49
CA GLN A 101 4.66 -11.79 4.17
C GLN A 101 5.15 -10.37 3.90
N VAL A 102 4.38 -9.55 3.18
CA VAL A 102 4.71 -8.14 2.94
C VAL A 102 4.73 -7.35 4.25
N LEU A 103 3.71 -7.50 5.10
CA LEU A 103 3.69 -6.89 6.43
C LEU A 103 4.91 -7.31 7.27
N THR A 104 5.27 -8.59 7.21
CA THR A 104 6.48 -9.09 7.89
C THR A 104 7.75 -8.45 7.36
N GLN A 105 7.85 -8.18 6.04
CA GLN A 105 8.99 -7.45 5.49
C GLN A 105 9.02 -6.00 5.94
N ILE A 106 7.88 -5.30 5.93
CA ILE A 106 7.77 -3.94 6.48
C ILE A 106 8.24 -3.91 7.94
N GLU A 107 7.80 -4.85 8.77
CA GLU A 107 8.22 -4.94 10.18
C GLU A 107 9.71 -5.27 10.35
N LYS A 108 10.32 -6.04 9.45
CA LYS A 108 11.77 -6.27 9.48
C LYS A 108 12.54 -4.98 9.20
N LEU A 109 12.05 -4.16 8.29
CA LEU A 109 12.64 -2.86 7.98
C LEU A 109 12.50 -1.86 9.15
N LYS A 110 11.57 -2.10 10.09
CA LYS A 110 11.35 -1.29 11.30
C LYS A 110 12.45 -1.42 12.34
N LYS A 111 13.13 -2.57 12.41
CA LYS A 111 14.16 -2.79 13.45
C LYS A 111 15.40 -1.94 13.17
N PRO A 112 15.95 -1.23 14.18
CA PRO A 112 17.26 -0.61 14.06
C PRO A 112 18.31 -1.72 13.90
N SER A 113 19.16 -1.57 12.88
CA SER A 113 20.37 -2.36 12.72
C SER A 113 21.37 -2.06 13.83
#